data_AF-A0A822GQ68-F1
#
_entry.id   AF-A0A822GQ68-F1
#
_cell.length_a   1.000
_cell.length_b   1.000
_cell.length_c   1.000
_cell.angle_alpha   90.00
_cell.angle_beta   90.00
_cell.angle_gamma   90.00
#
_symmetry.space_group_name_H-M   'P 1'
#
loop_
_entity.id
_entity.type
_entity.pdbx_description
1 polymer ?
#
loop_
_entity_poly.entity_id
_entity_poly.type
_entity_poly.pdbx_seq_one_letter_code
_entity_poly.pdbx_strand_id
1 'polypeptide(L)'
;LDPHINEERQAKINTICNVTQRFCTGTLQQYSSFNDCQQLLRTQIPYGSYDRADQGNVICRFVHTYFVPLLPSVRCPHVSPTGGACTDKTIDFYYNQTNFLACAHKQ
;
A
#
# COMPACT_ATOMS: atom_id res chain seq x y z
N LEU A 1 -3.48 1.13 -26.35
CA LEU A 1 -3.03 1.24 -24.95
C LEU A 1 -1.57 1.64 -24.99
N ASP A 2 -1.20 2.76 -24.36
CA ASP A 2 0.17 3.27 -24.36
C ASP A 2 1.09 2.29 -23.62
N PRO A 3 2.17 1.78 -24.25
CA PRO A 3 3.11 0.84 -23.63
C PRO A 3 3.79 1.41 -22.37
N HIS A 4 3.98 2.72 -22.26
CA HIS A 4 4.64 3.34 -21.11
C HIS A 4 3.83 3.22 -19.81
N ILE A 5 2.50 3.18 -19.90
CA ILE A 5 1.61 3.02 -18.73
C ILE A 5 1.85 1.68 -18.04
N ASN A 6 2.17 0.63 -18.81
CA ASN A 6 2.43 -0.70 -18.26
C ASN A 6 3.81 -0.81 -17.62
N GLU A 7 4.81 -0.10 -18.15
CA GLU A 7 6.17 -0.04 -17.59
C GLU A 7 6.19 0.68 -16.23
N GLU A 8 5.54 1.83 -16.13
CA GLU A 8 5.44 2.57 -14.87
C GLU A 8 4.71 1.77 -13.78
N ARG A 9 3.60 1.13 -14.16
CA ARG A 9 2.87 0.24 -13.24
C ARG A 9 3.78 -0.85 -12.71
N GLN A 10 4.56 -1.46 -13.60
CA GLN A 10 5.44 -2.54 -13.23
C GLN A 10 6.59 -2.08 -12.31
N ALA A 11 7.15 -0.91 -12.57
CA ALA A 11 8.21 -0.32 -11.74
C ALA A 11 7.73 -0.04 -10.30
N LYS A 12 6.51 0.48 -10.12
CA LYS A 12 5.93 0.72 -8.79
C LYS A 12 5.63 -0.58 -8.05
N ILE A 13 5.08 -1.58 -8.74
CA ILE A 13 4.86 -2.93 -8.17
C ILE A 13 6.20 -3.53 -7.72
N ASN A 14 7.24 -3.45 -8.54
CA ASN A 14 8.58 -3.94 -8.17
C ASN A 14 9.12 -3.22 -6.93
N THR A 15 8.88 -1.91 -6.82
CA THR A 15 9.29 -1.12 -5.64
C THR A 15 8.60 -1.62 -4.37
N ILE A 16 7.27 -1.82 -4.42
CA ILE A 16 6.52 -2.36 -3.28
C ILE A 16 7.05 -3.73 -2.87
N CYS A 17 7.22 -4.63 -3.84
CA CYS A 17 7.68 -5.98 -3.55
C CYS A 17 9.13 -6.03 -3.05
N ASN A 18 10.03 -5.20 -3.58
CA ASN A 18 11.41 -5.11 -3.07
C ASN A 18 11.45 -4.56 -1.63
N VAL A 19 10.71 -3.47 -1.36
CA VAL A 19 10.69 -2.84 -0.03
C VAL A 19 10.09 -3.81 1.01
N THR A 20 8.99 -4.47 0.68
CA THR A 20 8.35 -5.43 1.60
C THR A 20 9.26 -6.63 1.88
N GLN A 21 9.89 -7.24 0.88
CA GLN A 21 10.79 -8.37 1.11
C GLN A 21 12.05 -7.97 1.90
N ARG A 22 12.51 -6.72 1.76
CA ARG A 22 13.70 -6.24 2.46
C ARG A 22 13.46 -5.85 3.90
N PHE A 23 12.34 -5.19 4.20
CA PHE A 23 12.11 -4.53 5.49
C PHE A 23 10.94 -5.10 6.30
N CYS A 24 10.01 -5.78 5.64
CA CYS A 24 8.85 -6.38 6.28
C CYS A 24 9.10 -7.89 6.44
N THR A 25 9.86 -8.26 7.48
CA THR A 25 10.29 -9.63 7.76
C THR A 25 9.86 -10.09 9.16
N GLY A 26 9.99 -11.38 9.46
CA GLY A 26 9.56 -11.94 10.74
C GLY A 26 8.07 -11.72 10.98
N THR A 27 7.71 -11.15 12.14
CA THR A 27 6.31 -10.84 12.47
C THR A 27 5.70 -9.75 11.60
N LEU A 28 6.52 -9.00 10.85
CA LEU A 28 6.07 -7.98 9.91
C LEU A 28 6.00 -8.49 8.47
N GLN A 29 6.17 -9.79 8.22
CA GLN A 29 6.10 -10.33 6.87
C GLN A 29 4.72 -10.11 6.23
N GLN A 30 4.70 -9.52 5.04
CA GLN A 30 3.46 -9.19 4.33
C GLN A 30 3.15 -10.14 3.17
N TYR A 31 4.18 -10.67 2.52
CA TYR A 31 4.06 -11.58 1.39
C TYR A 31 5.00 -12.76 1.58
N SER A 32 4.55 -13.95 1.16
CA SER A 32 5.35 -15.18 1.20
C SER A 32 6.60 -15.08 0.33
N SER A 33 6.51 -14.40 -0.82
CA SER A 33 7.64 -14.15 -1.71
C SER A 33 7.46 -12.87 -2.53
N PHE A 34 8.54 -12.46 -3.20
CA PHE A 34 8.49 -11.39 -4.19
C PHE A 34 7.50 -11.68 -5.33
N ASN A 35 7.44 -12.93 -5.80
CA ASN A 35 6.55 -13.33 -6.90
C ASN A 35 5.08 -13.25 -6.47
N ASP A 36 4.76 -13.74 -5.27
CA ASP A 36 3.39 -13.67 -4.72
C ASP A 36 2.92 -12.21 -4.57
N CYS A 37 3.81 -11.33 -4.13
CA CYS A 37 3.55 -9.89 -4.08
C CYS A 37 3.22 -9.33 -5.48
N GLN A 38 4.04 -9.63 -6.48
CA GLN A 38 3.80 -9.16 -7.84
C GLN A 38 2.50 -9.70 -8.41
N GLN A 39 2.22 -11.00 -8.21
CA GLN A 39 1.01 -11.64 -8.70
C GLN A 39 -0.23 -10.96 -8.13
N LEU A 40 -0.30 -10.77 -6.81
CA LEU A 40 -1.41 -10.11 -6.15
C LEU A 40 -1.61 -8.66 -6.65
N LEU A 41 -0.55 -7.85 -6.69
CA LEU A 41 -0.65 -6.44 -7.11
C LEU A 41 -0.96 -6.28 -8.61
N ARG A 42 -0.59 -7.26 -9.44
CA ARG A 42 -0.91 -7.26 -10.87
C ARG A 42 -2.35 -7.68 -11.15
N THR A 43 -2.90 -8.60 -10.37
CA THR A 43 -4.13 -9.32 -10.74
C THR A 43 -5.33 -9.00 -9.86
N GLN A 44 -5.13 -8.66 -8.60
CA GLN A 44 -6.22 -8.52 -7.63
C GLN A 44 -6.41 -7.08 -7.11
N ILE A 45 -5.33 -6.28 -7.09
CA ILE A 45 -5.38 -4.92 -6.58
C ILE A 45 -5.51 -3.92 -7.74
N PRO A 46 -6.53 -3.04 -7.73
CA PRO A 46 -6.64 -1.96 -8.69
C PRO A 46 -5.38 -1.09 -8.70
N TYR A 47 -4.94 -0.62 -9.86
CA TYR A 47 -3.74 0.22 -9.93
C TYR A 47 -3.96 1.56 -9.20
N GLY A 48 -5.07 2.24 -9.51
CA GLY A 48 -5.43 3.53 -8.92
C GLY A 48 -4.68 4.72 -9.53
N SER A 49 -4.85 5.88 -8.89
CA SER A 49 -4.29 7.17 -9.27
C SER A 49 -3.92 7.97 -8.02
N TYR A 50 -3.10 9.01 -8.17
CA TYR A 50 -2.59 9.77 -7.02
C TYR A 50 -3.67 10.56 -6.26
N ASP A 51 -4.75 10.97 -6.93
CA ASP A 51 -5.92 11.59 -6.31
C ASP A 51 -6.74 10.60 -5.44
N ARG A 52 -6.44 9.30 -5.54
CA ARG A 52 -7.03 8.22 -4.75
C ARG A 52 -5.95 7.45 -3.97
N ALA A 53 -4.84 8.09 -3.61
CA ALA A 53 -3.70 7.46 -2.92
C ALA A 53 -3.95 7.11 -1.44
N ASP A 54 -5.21 7.12 -1.01
CA ASP A 54 -5.72 6.73 0.30
C ASP A 54 -6.68 5.52 0.23
N GLN A 55 -6.92 4.99 -0.98
CA GLN A 55 -7.83 3.88 -1.23
C GLN A 55 -7.11 2.52 -1.34
N GLY A 56 -7.88 1.45 -1.56
CA GLY A 56 -7.45 0.07 -1.72
C GLY A 56 -6.71 -0.22 -3.02
N ASN A 57 -5.67 0.55 -3.38
CA ASN A 57 -4.99 0.45 -4.66
C ASN A 57 -3.45 0.38 -4.56
N VAL A 58 -2.80 0.12 -5.70
CA VAL A 58 -1.34 0.04 -5.83
C VAL A 58 -0.67 1.38 -5.57
N ILE A 59 -1.26 2.50 -5.99
CA ILE A 59 -0.68 3.84 -5.76
C ILE A 59 -0.58 4.16 -4.26
N CYS A 60 -1.61 3.90 -3.46
CA CYS A 60 -1.56 4.06 -2.01
C CYS A 60 -0.42 3.25 -1.38
N ARG A 61 -0.31 1.97 -1.78
CA ARG A 61 0.76 1.07 -1.29
C ARG A 61 2.14 1.59 -1.70
N PHE A 62 2.29 2.07 -2.93
CA PHE A 62 3.56 2.63 -3.41
C PHE A 62 3.99 3.85 -2.56
N VAL A 63 3.09 4.78 -2.27
CA VAL A 63 3.39 5.94 -1.42
C VAL A 63 3.82 5.51 -0.01
N HIS A 64 3.21 4.47 0.54
CA HIS A 64 3.60 3.97 1.87
C HIS A 64 4.97 3.30 1.92
N THR A 65 5.57 2.92 0.77
CA THR A 65 6.91 2.32 0.74
C THR A 65 8.01 3.27 1.22
N TYR A 66 7.87 4.58 0.99
CA TYR A 66 8.90 5.58 1.34
C TYR A 66 9.23 5.60 2.84
N PHE A 67 8.26 5.28 3.70
CA PHE A 67 8.43 5.32 5.15
C PHE A 67 8.60 3.94 5.78
N VAL A 68 8.52 2.84 5.01
CA VAL A 68 8.77 1.49 5.52
C VAL A 68 10.16 1.37 6.16
N PRO A 69 11.27 1.86 5.59
CA PRO A 69 12.59 1.72 6.21
C PRO A 69 12.73 2.46 7.55
N LEU A 70 11.94 3.52 7.77
CA LEU A 70 12.02 4.35 8.97
C LEU A 70 11.14 3.83 10.11
N LEU A 71 9.96 3.28 9.78
CA LEU A 71 9.02 2.76 10.78
C LEU A 71 8.29 1.51 10.26
N PRO A 72 8.99 0.36 10.14
CA PRO A 72 8.42 -0.84 9.55
C PRO A 72 7.16 -1.35 10.27
N SER A 73 7.14 -1.28 11.61
CA SER A 73 6.02 -1.77 12.42
C SER A 73 4.68 -1.11 12.07
N VAL A 74 4.69 0.18 11.72
CA VAL A 74 3.48 0.92 11.35
C VAL A 74 3.22 0.86 9.84
N ARG A 75 4.26 0.82 9.00
CA ARG A 75 4.11 0.99 7.54
C ARG A 75 4.01 -0.33 6.77
N CYS A 76 4.60 -1.42 7.27
CA CYS A 76 4.46 -2.74 6.65
C CYS A 76 2.98 -3.17 6.51
N PRO A 77 2.11 -2.98 7.52
CA PRO A 77 0.68 -3.25 7.36
C PRO A 77 0.00 -2.47 6.22
N HIS A 78 0.50 -1.28 5.85
CA HIS A 78 -0.09 -0.44 4.81
C HIS A 78 0.25 -0.90 3.39
N VAL A 79 1.36 -1.62 3.24
CA VAL A 79 1.83 -2.17 1.96
C VAL A 79 1.47 -3.66 1.81
N SER A 80 0.57 -4.16 2.66
CA SER A 80 0.17 -5.56 2.76
C SER A 80 -0.88 -5.99 1.73
N PRO A 81 -1.16 -7.31 1.61
CA PRO A 81 -2.30 -7.82 0.85
C PRO A 81 -3.63 -7.16 1.27
N THR A 82 -3.90 -7.04 2.57
CA THR A 82 -5.13 -6.45 3.11
C THR A 82 -5.12 -4.93 3.05
N GLY A 83 -3.95 -4.31 2.86
CA GLY A 83 -3.76 -2.88 2.68
C GLY A 83 -3.72 -2.06 3.95
N GLY A 84 -4.23 -2.55 5.09
CA GLY A 84 -4.30 -1.77 6.33
C GLY A 84 -4.98 -0.42 6.09
N ALA A 85 -4.21 0.67 6.17
CA ALA A 85 -4.70 2.01 5.83
C ALA A 85 -5.10 2.18 4.35
N CYS A 86 -4.46 1.46 3.42
CA CYS A 86 -4.79 1.41 2.00
C CYS A 86 -5.95 0.45 1.72
N THR A 87 -7.13 0.82 2.19
CA THR A 87 -8.41 0.15 1.99
C THR A 87 -9.44 1.15 1.49
N ASP A 88 -10.46 0.70 0.78
CA ASP A 88 -11.46 1.61 0.22
C ASP A 88 -12.25 2.31 1.33
N LYS A 89 -12.38 3.63 1.19
CA LYS A 89 -13.05 4.49 2.16
C LYS A 89 -14.35 4.99 1.58
N THR A 90 -15.41 4.90 2.37
CA THR A 90 -16.72 5.49 2.05
C THR A 90 -16.71 6.99 2.36
N ILE A 91 -17.72 7.72 1.90
CA ILE A 91 -17.87 9.13 2.25
C ILE A 91 -17.97 9.32 3.77
N ASP A 92 -18.71 8.45 4.46
CA ASP A 92 -18.89 8.47 5.92
C ASP A 92 -17.57 8.36 6.68
N PHE A 93 -16.58 7.64 6.12
CA PHE A 93 -15.26 7.54 6.73
C PHE A 93 -14.59 8.90 6.92
N TYR A 94 -14.87 9.90 6.07
CA TYR A 94 -14.28 11.23 6.17
C TYR A 94 -15.05 12.15 7.11
N TYR A 95 -16.37 12.00 7.19
CA TYR A 95 -17.23 12.91 7.93
C TYR A 95 -17.59 12.43 9.34
N ASN A 96 -17.49 11.13 9.62
CA ASN A 96 -17.78 10.56 10.94
C ASN A 96 -16.57 10.46 11.87
N GLN A 97 -15.43 11.05 11.50
CA GLN A 97 -14.28 11.15 12.39
C GLN A 97 -14.41 12.36 13.31
N THR A 98 -15.23 12.21 14.35
CA THR A 98 -15.55 13.28 15.30
C THR A 98 -14.40 13.63 16.25
N ASN A 99 -13.30 12.88 16.23
CA ASN A 99 -12.13 13.14 17.05
C ASN A 99 -10.86 13.21 16.19
N PHE A 100 -10.54 14.42 15.75
CA PHE A 100 -9.34 14.73 14.96
C PHE A 100 -8.05 14.23 15.63
N LEU A 101 -7.96 14.30 16.96
CA LEU A 101 -6.81 13.80 17.73
C LEU A 101 -6.76 12.26 17.73
N ALA A 102 -7.90 11.57 17.75
CA ALA A 102 -7.93 10.11 17.63
C ALA A 102 -7.61 9.62 16.20
N CYS A 103 -7.87 10.42 15.17
CA CYS A 103 -7.49 10.11 13.79
C CYS A 103 -5.97 10.20 13.58
N ALA A 104 -5.34 11.27 14.07
CA ALA A 104 -3.91 11.52 13.89
C ALA A 104 -3.01 10.53 14.67
N HIS A 105 -3.53 9.90 15.72
CA HIS A 105 -2.75 9.10 16.68
C HIS A 105 -3.14 7.61 16.76
N LYS A 106 -3.98 7.08 15.85
CA LYS A 106 -4.12 5.62 15.71
C LYS A 106 -2.86 5.05 15.04
N GLN A 107 -1.84 4.85 15.88
CA GLN A 107 -0.63 4.06 15.59
C GLN A 107 -0.95 2.57 15.66
#